data_AF-A0A417GFL3-F1
#
_entry.id   AF-A0A417GFL3-F1
#
_cell.length_a   1.000
_cell.length_b   1.000
_cell.length_c   1.000
_cell.angle_alpha   90.00
_cell.angle_beta   90.00
_cell.angle_gamma   90.00
#
_symmetry.space_group_name_H-M   'P 1'
#
loop_
_entity.id
_entity.type
_entity.pdbx_description
1 polymer ?
#
loop_
_entity_poly.entity_id
_entity_poly.type
_entity_poly.pdbx_seq_one_letter_code
_entity_poly.pdbx_strand_id
1 'polypeptide(L)' 'TRYKIFRALQLPERQVHKMANCRKGTWRAAEMLNSVLTKTIIVDRLGYPSMTAHYLKVRVNY' A
#
# COMPACT_ATOMS: atom_id res chain seq x y z
N THR A 1 -7.39 -6.63 -14.62
CA THR A 1 -6.21 -7.50 -14.39
C THR A 1 -5.25 -6.81 -13.43
N ARG A 2 -4.39 -7.55 -12.71
CA ARG A 2 -3.39 -7.00 -11.78
C ARG A 2 -2.55 -5.86 -12.40
N TYR A 3 -2.24 -5.99 -13.69
CA TYR A 3 -1.59 -4.97 -14.51
C TYR A 3 -2.28 -3.59 -14.49
N LYS A 4 -3.61 -3.54 -14.66
CA LYS A 4 -4.35 -2.26 -14.68
C LYS A 4 -4.23 -1.52 -13.35
N ILE A 5 -4.26 -2.25 -12.24
CA ILE A 5 -4.14 -1.68 -10.89
C ILE A 5 -2.76 -1.06 -10.71
N PHE A 6 -1.70 -1.80 -11.03
CA PHE A 6 -0.33 -1.30 -10.88
C PHE A 6 0.01 -0.15 -11.84
N ARG A 7 -0.57 -0.12 -13.05
CA ARG A 7 -0.43 1.02 -13.96
C ARG A 7 -1.19 2.26 -13.47
N ALA A 8 -2.34 2.09 -12.83
CA ALA A 8 -3.07 3.20 -12.20
C ALA A 8 -2.28 3.84 -11.05
N LEU A 9 -1.41 3.05 -10.40
CA LEU A 9 -0.46 3.53 -9.40
C LEU A 9 0.79 4.19 -10.02
N GLN A 10 0.81 4.40 -11.34
CA GLN A 10 1.90 5.04 -12.09
C GLN A 10 3.28 4.36 -11.89
N LEU A 11 3.28 3.04 -11.69
CA LEU A 11 4.52 2.28 -11.57
C LEU A 11 5.22 2.10 -12.92
N PRO A 12 6.56 2.04 -12.95
CA PRO A 12 7.29 1.73 -14.16
C PRO A 12 6.93 0.33 -14.65
N GLU A 13 6.79 0.17 -15.97
CA GLU A 13 6.24 -1.06 -16.58
C GLU A 13 7.03 -2.32 -16.19
N ARG A 14 8.35 -2.22 -16.04
CA ARG A 14 9.20 -3.32 -15.56
C ARG A 14 8.79 -3.82 -14.16
N GLN A 15 8.43 -2.90 -13.27
CA GLN A 15 7.97 -3.22 -11.91
C GLN A 15 6.56 -3.78 -11.94
N VAL A 16 5.68 -3.24 -12.80
CA VAL A 16 4.33 -3.77 -13.04
C VAL A 16 4.39 -5.25 -13.43
N HIS A 17 5.21 -5.61 -14.42
CA HIS A 17 5.38 -7.00 -14.84
C HIS A 17 5.89 -7.90 -13.72
N LYS A 18 6.91 -7.44 -12.97
CA LYS A 18 7.48 -8.20 -11.86
C LYS A 18 6.45 -8.49 -10.76
N MET A 19 5.62 -7.51 -10.41
CA MET A 19 4.63 -7.65 -9.35
C MET A 19 3.39 -8.42 -9.81
N ALA A 20 2.90 -8.14 -11.02
CA ALA A 20 1.73 -8.80 -11.58
C ALA A 20 1.96 -10.30 -11.84
N ASN A 21 3.18 -10.70 -12.24
CA ASN A 21 3.54 -12.10 -12.49
C ASN A 21 4.21 -12.79 -11.30
N CYS A 22 4.23 -12.19 -10.11
CA CYS A 22 4.85 -12.85 -8.97
C CYS A 22 4.09 -14.15 -8.63
N ARG A 23 4.86 -15.22 -8.36
CA ARG A 23 4.37 -16.53 -7.87
C ARG A 23 4.46 -16.67 -6.35
N LYS A 24 4.74 -15.57 -5.66
CA LYS A 24 4.82 -15.55 -4.20
C LYS A 24 3.43 -15.79 -3.63
N GLY A 25 3.36 -16.52 -2.50
CA GLY A 25 2.13 -16.62 -1.71
C GLY A 25 1.63 -15.24 -1.27
N THR A 26 0.34 -15.14 -0.94
CA THR A 26 -0.33 -13.88 -0.60
C THR A 26 0.43 -13.05 0.43
N TRP A 27 0.92 -13.69 1.50
CA TRP A 27 1.70 -13.01 2.54
C TRP A 27 3.00 -12.38 2.01
N ARG A 28 3.80 -13.14 1.26
CA ARG A 28 5.07 -12.67 0.68
C ARG A 28 4.85 -11.64 -0.45
N ALA A 29 3.69 -11.69 -1.11
CA ALA A 29 3.30 -10.68 -2.08
C ALA A 29 2.89 -9.37 -1.38
N ALA A 30 2.17 -9.45 -0.26
CA ALA A 30 1.81 -8.27 0.55
C ALA A 30 3.05 -7.53 1.07
N GLU A 31 4.06 -8.26 1.54
CA GLU A 31 5.33 -7.68 1.96
C GLU A 31 6.01 -6.89 0.81
N MET A 32 5.98 -7.41 -0.41
CA MET A 32 6.50 -6.72 -1.60
C MET A 32 5.65 -5.48 -1.95
N LEU A 33 4.33 -5.54 -1.73
CA LEU A 33 3.41 -4.42 -1.98
C LEU A 33 3.66 -3.23 -1.07
N ASN A 34 4.26 -3.41 0.12
CA ASN A 34 4.64 -2.31 1.00
C ASN A 34 5.63 -1.32 0.36
N SER A 35 6.37 -1.73 -0.68
CA SER A 35 7.23 -0.83 -1.46
C SER A 35 6.46 0.16 -2.34
N VAL A 36 5.18 -0.14 -2.62
CA VAL A 36 4.31 0.64 -3.51
C VAL A 36 3.21 1.32 -2.72
N LEU A 37 2.52 0.58 -1.85
CA LEU A 37 1.42 1.08 -1.03
C LEU A 37 1.99 1.70 0.25
N THR A 38 2.64 2.85 0.09
CA THR A 38 3.18 3.61 1.21
C THR A 38 2.06 4.13 2.10
N LYS A 39 2.41 4.41 3.37
CA LYS A 39 1.49 5.02 4.34
C LYS A 39 0.84 6.31 3.80
N THR A 40 1.55 7.08 2.97
CA THR A 40 1.01 8.28 2.33
C THR A 40 -0.12 7.96 1.36
N ILE A 41 0.00 6.94 0.53
CA ILE A 41 -1.10 6.53 -0.35
C ILE A 41 -2.29 6.03 0.48
N ILE A 42 -2.04 5.23 1.50
CA ILE A 42 -3.09 4.63 2.34
C ILE A 42 -3.84 5.71 3.14
N VAL A 43 -3.12 6.63 3.77
CA VAL A 43 -3.74 7.67 4.62
C VAL A 43 -4.24 8.83 3.78
N ASP A 44 -3.41 9.37 2.88
CA ASP A 44 -3.69 10.65 2.21
C ASP A 44 -4.58 10.48 0.97
N ARG A 45 -4.40 9.40 0.19
CA ARG A 45 -5.21 9.18 -1.03
C ARG A 45 -6.46 8.33 -0.78
N LEU A 46 -6.37 7.33 0.09
CA LEU A 46 -7.48 6.42 0.36
C LEU A 46 -8.29 6.80 1.61
N GLY A 47 -7.79 7.74 2.43
CA GLY A 47 -8.53 8.27 3.58
C GLY A 47 -8.58 7.32 4.79
N TYR A 48 -7.71 6.31 4.86
CA TYR A 48 -7.71 5.41 6.01
C TYR A 48 -7.16 6.10 7.27
N PRO A 49 -7.82 5.94 8.43
CA PRO A 49 -7.35 6.53 9.67
C PRO A 49 -6.04 5.88 10.12
N SER A 50 -5.02 6.68 10.39
CA SER A 50 -3.79 6.18 10.99
C SER A 50 -4.03 5.82 12.46
N MET A 51 -3.81 4.57 12.82
CA MET A 51 -3.93 4.08 14.21
C MET A 51 -3.09 4.91 15.19
N THR A 52 -1.86 5.25 14.82
CA THR A 52 -0.98 6.08 15.64
C THR A 52 -1.55 7.47 15.85
N ALA A 53 -2.06 8.12 14.79
CA ALA A 53 -2.67 9.44 14.91
C ALA A 53 -3.91 9.41 15.81
N HIS A 54 -4.73 8.35 15.68
CA HIS A 54 -5.88 8.14 16.55
C HIS A 54 -5.47 7.94 18.01
N TYR A 55 -4.49 7.07 18.28
CA TYR A 55 -3.96 6.84 19.62
C TYR A 55 -3.41 8.13 20.25
N LEU A 56 -2.63 8.92 19.50
CA LEU A 56 -2.09 10.19 19.96
C LEU A 56 -3.18 11.22 20.28
N LYS A 57 -4.28 11.23 19.51
CA LYS A 57 -5.42 12.10 19.80
C LYS A 57 -6.14 11.69 21.10
N VAL A 58 -6.34 10.39 21.30
CA VAL A 58 -7.09 9.88 22.46
C VAL A 58 -6.29 10.02 23.75
N ARG A 59 -4.98 9.71 23.74
CA ARG A 59 -4.15 9.75 24.96
C ARG A 59 -4.02 11.14 25.61
N VAL A 60 -4.21 12.22 24.85
CA VAL A 60 -4.12 13.60 25.36
C VAL A 60 -5.39 13.99 26.12
N ASN A 61 -6.49 13.26 25.91
CA ASN A 61 -7.77 13.50 26.59
C ASN A 61 -7.93 12.67 27.88
N TYR A 62 -6.85 12.05 28.36
CA TYR A 62 -6.74 11.38 29.67
C TYR A 62 -5.72 12.13 30.52
#